data_AF-A0AAW8Q8B0-F1
#
_entry.id   AF-A0AAW8Q8B0-F1
#
_cell.length_a   1.000
_cell.length_b   1.000
_cell.length_c   1.000
_cell.angle_alpha   90.00
_cell.angle_beta   90.00
_cell.angle_gamma   90.00
#
_symmetry.space_group_name_H-M   'P 1'
#
loop_
_entity.id
_entity.type
_entity.pdbx_description
1 polymer ?
#
loop_
_entity_poly.entity_id
_entity_poly.type
_entity_poly.pdbx_seq_one_letter_code
_entity_poly.pdbx_strand_id
1 'polypeptide(L)'
;MRKKVEERLNRLNKGCCPVHGGFMSQVEGWYENEQGINYTVVGCSRNACKILARAFSYDGPWEIDEKYIHLFDENEVDPDFLDHTVKPNDRKSSVKKYRSDVFNKTSGFCYYCGVGLTLETLTVDHFVPESRGGKTELSNLLPCCKTCNSSKGTKDIEEFRFLCQMKAFRKEHGVEFNREQINFLSKSGFDIQLNQHDFWFEENRA
;
A
#
# COMPACT_ATOMS: atom_id res chain seq x y z
N MET A 1 -32.85 -6.55 -4.06
CA MET A 1 -32.16 -6.91 -5.32
C MET A 1 -32.04 -5.67 -6.22
N ARG A 2 -33.16 -5.03 -6.61
CA ARG A 2 -33.18 -3.71 -7.31
C ARG A 2 -32.18 -2.65 -6.80
N LYS A 3 -32.17 -2.38 -5.49
CA LYS A 3 -31.24 -1.39 -4.88
C LYS A 3 -29.75 -1.67 -5.14
N LYS A 4 -29.35 -2.94 -5.34
CA LYS A 4 -27.94 -3.31 -5.53
C LYS A 4 -27.46 -3.08 -6.97
N VAL A 5 -28.30 -3.35 -7.97
CA VAL A 5 -27.96 -3.07 -9.38
C VAL A 5 -27.86 -1.56 -9.60
N GLU A 6 -28.79 -0.80 -9.03
CA GLU A 6 -28.76 0.66 -9.07
C GLU A 6 -27.51 1.24 -8.39
N GLU A 7 -27.09 0.71 -7.24
CA GLU A 7 -25.83 1.09 -6.59
C GLU A 7 -24.59 0.77 -7.44
N ARG A 8 -24.57 -0.38 -8.12
CA ARG A 8 -23.47 -0.78 -9.01
C ARG A 8 -23.38 0.16 -10.21
N LEU A 9 -24.52 0.48 -10.84
CA LEU A 9 -24.59 1.43 -11.94
C LEU A 9 -24.13 2.82 -11.50
N ASN A 10 -24.59 3.27 -10.33
CA ASN A 10 -24.17 4.56 -9.78
C ASN A 10 -22.67 4.65 -9.51
N ARG A 11 -22.02 3.55 -9.11
CA ARG A 11 -20.56 3.50 -8.94
C ARG A 11 -19.84 3.49 -10.28
N LEU A 12 -20.31 2.67 -11.22
CA LEU A 12 -19.78 2.63 -12.57
C LEU A 12 -20.01 3.98 -13.29
N ASN A 13 -21.00 4.79 -12.95
CA ASN A 13 -21.14 6.12 -13.53
C ASN A 13 -20.26 7.19 -12.85
N LYS A 14 -19.53 6.85 -11.77
CA LYS A 14 -18.66 7.77 -11.00
C LYS A 14 -17.15 7.48 -10.99
N GLY A 15 -16.72 6.38 -11.58
CA GLY A 15 -15.29 6.11 -11.84
C GLY A 15 -14.85 4.91 -11.07
N CYS A 16 -15.82 4.19 -10.51
CA CYS A 16 -15.62 3.31 -9.41
C CYS A 16 -16.05 1.91 -9.81
N CYS A 17 -15.27 0.95 -9.34
CA CYS A 17 -15.59 -0.45 -9.47
C CYS A 17 -17.02 -0.69 -8.93
N PRO A 18 -17.92 -1.29 -9.71
CA PRO A 18 -19.31 -1.50 -9.30
C PRO A 18 -19.41 -2.37 -8.04
N VAL A 19 -18.48 -3.31 -7.86
CA VAL A 19 -18.43 -4.23 -6.72
C VAL A 19 -17.89 -3.55 -5.45
N HIS A 20 -16.75 -2.86 -5.57
CA HIS A 20 -15.95 -2.41 -4.43
C HIS A 20 -16.02 -0.92 -4.11
N GLY A 21 -16.42 -0.10 -5.08
CA GLY A 21 -16.38 1.37 -4.99
C GLY A 21 -14.97 1.98 -5.06
N GLY A 22 -13.92 1.19 -5.32
CA GLY A 22 -12.58 1.71 -5.54
C GLY A 22 -12.43 2.34 -6.93
N PHE A 23 -11.60 3.38 -7.06
CA PHE A 23 -11.33 4.04 -8.34
C PHE A 23 -10.83 3.05 -9.39
N MET A 24 -11.23 3.27 -10.64
CA MET A 24 -10.75 2.57 -11.80
C MET A 24 -9.70 3.41 -12.51
N SER A 25 -8.58 2.79 -12.86
CA SER A 25 -7.44 3.44 -13.53
C SER A 25 -7.04 2.66 -14.76
N GLN A 26 -6.41 3.33 -15.72
CA GLN A 26 -5.89 2.71 -16.93
C GLN A 26 -4.98 1.52 -16.61
N VAL A 27 -5.28 0.36 -17.20
CA VAL A 27 -4.47 -0.87 -17.07
C VAL A 27 -3.92 -1.35 -18.41
N GLU A 28 -4.52 -0.93 -19.52
CA GLU A 28 -4.04 -1.22 -20.87
C GLU A 28 -3.95 0.05 -21.73
N GLY A 29 -3.61 -0.08 -23.01
CA GLY A 29 -3.46 1.03 -23.95
C GLY A 29 -4.78 1.70 -24.36
N TRP A 30 -4.69 2.54 -25.39
CA TRP A 30 -5.85 3.09 -26.09
C TRP A 30 -6.20 2.22 -27.29
N TYR A 31 -7.49 2.05 -27.51
CA TYR A 31 -8.08 1.25 -28.57
C TYR A 31 -9.16 2.06 -29.27
N GLU A 32 -9.45 1.71 -30.50
CA GLU A 32 -10.56 2.28 -31.27
C GLU A 32 -11.60 1.17 -31.50
N ASN A 33 -12.87 1.46 -31.28
CA ASN A 33 -13.95 0.51 -31.57
C ASN A 33 -14.36 0.56 -33.06
N GLU A 34 -15.26 -0.33 -33.48
CA GLU A 34 -15.75 -0.40 -34.87
C GLU A 34 -16.45 0.88 -35.37
N GLN A 35 -16.84 1.76 -34.44
CA GLN A 35 -17.48 3.04 -34.72
C GLN A 35 -16.47 4.21 -34.77
N GLY A 36 -15.16 3.94 -34.64
CA GLY A 36 -14.13 4.98 -34.62
C GLY A 36 -14.00 5.72 -33.29
N ILE A 37 -14.58 5.20 -32.20
CA ILE A 37 -14.54 5.83 -30.88
C ILE A 37 -13.39 5.27 -30.07
N ASN A 38 -12.54 6.16 -29.56
CA ASN A 38 -11.41 5.80 -28.71
C ASN A 38 -11.84 5.44 -27.29
N TYR A 39 -11.24 4.39 -26.75
CA TYR A 39 -11.39 3.99 -25.36
C TYR A 39 -10.10 3.41 -24.79
N THR A 40 -10.00 3.33 -23.47
CA THR A 40 -8.95 2.58 -22.78
C THR A 40 -9.56 1.57 -21.82
N VAL A 41 -8.84 0.48 -21.54
CA VAL A 41 -9.27 -0.49 -20.54
C VAL A 41 -8.81 0.00 -19.17
N VAL A 42 -9.77 0.11 -18.26
CA VAL A 42 -9.56 0.50 -16.87
C VAL A 42 -9.84 -0.67 -15.93
N GLY A 43 -9.04 -0.80 -14.89
CA GLY A 43 -9.16 -1.83 -13.86
C GLY A 43 -9.32 -1.22 -12.48
N CYS A 44 -9.91 -1.98 -11.54
CA CYS A 44 -10.04 -1.52 -10.17
C CYS A 44 -8.66 -1.41 -9.49
N SER A 45 -8.44 -0.30 -8.78
CA SER A 45 -7.24 -0.06 -7.94
C SER A 45 -7.00 -1.08 -6.82
N ARG A 46 -7.93 -2.00 -6.54
CA ARG A 46 -7.72 -3.09 -5.58
C ARG A 46 -7.01 -4.26 -6.27
N ASN A 47 -5.78 -4.58 -5.87
CA ASN A 47 -4.93 -5.63 -6.46
C ASN A 47 -5.59 -7.00 -6.70
N ALA A 48 -6.57 -7.41 -5.88
CA ALA A 48 -7.26 -8.69 -6.04
C ALA A 48 -8.48 -8.63 -6.98
N CYS A 49 -8.92 -7.42 -7.35
CA CYS A 49 -10.11 -7.20 -8.15
C CYS A 49 -9.77 -7.25 -9.64
N LYS A 50 -10.40 -8.18 -10.37
CA LYS A 50 -10.19 -8.37 -11.80
C LYS A 50 -11.21 -7.62 -12.67
N ILE A 51 -12.07 -6.81 -12.06
CA ILE A 51 -13.12 -6.08 -12.78
C ILE A 51 -12.48 -5.07 -13.74
N LEU A 52 -12.90 -5.16 -15.00
CA LEU A 52 -12.48 -4.31 -16.09
C LEU A 52 -13.68 -3.56 -16.66
N ALA A 53 -13.43 -2.36 -17.16
CA ALA A 53 -14.37 -1.57 -17.92
C ALA A 53 -13.61 -0.85 -19.05
N ARG A 54 -14.33 -0.42 -20.08
CA ARG A 54 -13.86 0.50 -21.10
C ARG A 54 -14.19 1.91 -20.66
N ALA A 55 -13.21 2.80 -20.75
CA ALA A 55 -13.39 4.22 -20.51
C ALA A 55 -13.21 5.03 -21.79
N PHE A 56 -14.26 5.76 -22.19
CA PHE A 56 -14.27 6.58 -23.40
C PHE A 56 -13.81 8.02 -23.14
N SER A 57 -13.82 8.46 -21.88
CA SER A 57 -13.22 9.72 -21.44
C SER A 57 -12.86 9.66 -19.95
N TYR A 58 -12.19 10.71 -19.46
CA TYR A 58 -11.88 10.87 -18.03
C TYR A 58 -13.14 10.92 -17.15
N ASP A 59 -14.21 11.53 -17.64
CA ASP A 59 -15.47 11.71 -16.90
C ASP A 59 -16.55 10.69 -17.30
N GLY A 60 -16.22 9.74 -18.19
CA GLY A 60 -17.14 8.77 -18.76
C GLY A 60 -17.66 9.14 -20.16
N PRO A 61 -18.50 8.29 -20.77
CA PRO A 61 -19.11 7.09 -20.19
C PRO A 61 -18.08 5.97 -19.96
N TRP A 62 -18.38 5.08 -19.03
CA TRP A 62 -17.65 3.83 -18.87
C TRP A 62 -18.59 2.64 -19.05
N GLU A 63 -18.11 1.63 -19.77
CA GLU A 63 -18.86 0.42 -20.08
C GLU A 63 -18.17 -0.77 -19.43
N ILE A 64 -18.91 -1.58 -18.68
CA ILE A 64 -18.35 -2.78 -18.09
C ILE A 64 -17.92 -3.77 -19.19
N ASP A 65 -16.80 -4.47 -18.97
CA ASP A 65 -16.40 -5.58 -19.84
C ASP A 65 -17.53 -6.63 -19.89
N GLU A 66 -17.79 -7.16 -21.09
CA GLU A 66 -18.92 -8.05 -21.39
C GLU A 66 -19.00 -9.24 -20.44
N LYS A 67 -17.86 -9.77 -20.01
CA LYS A 67 -17.81 -10.91 -19.08
C LYS A 67 -18.39 -10.61 -17.70
N TYR A 68 -18.57 -9.33 -17.36
CA TYR A 68 -19.09 -8.87 -16.06
C TYR A 68 -20.50 -8.27 -16.15
N ILE A 69 -21.17 -8.35 -17.30
CA ILE A 69 -22.54 -7.84 -17.46
C ILE A 69 -23.52 -8.50 -16.47
N HIS A 70 -23.30 -9.78 -16.12
CA HIS A 70 -24.09 -10.51 -15.11
C HIS A 70 -24.16 -9.79 -13.75
N LEU A 71 -23.18 -8.93 -13.42
CA LEU A 71 -23.22 -8.10 -12.21
C LEU A 71 -24.35 -7.05 -12.23
N PHE A 72 -25.05 -6.89 -13.34
CA PHE A 72 -26.14 -5.93 -13.50
C PHE A 72 -27.48 -6.61 -13.81
N ASP A 73 -27.55 -7.95 -13.79
CA ASP A 73 -28.81 -8.67 -13.89
C ASP A 73 -29.49 -8.75 -12.50
N GLU A 74 -30.76 -8.36 -12.44
CA GLU A 74 -31.57 -8.44 -11.21
C GLU A 74 -32.00 -9.86 -10.84
N ASN A 75 -31.97 -10.78 -11.80
CA ASN A 75 -32.47 -12.15 -11.67
C ASN A 75 -31.35 -13.18 -11.43
N GLU A 76 -30.08 -12.81 -11.63
CA GLU A 76 -28.95 -13.69 -11.37
C GLU A 76 -28.39 -13.49 -9.96
N VAL A 77 -28.34 -14.59 -9.20
CA VAL A 77 -27.55 -14.67 -7.97
C VAL A 77 -26.15 -15.08 -8.39
N ASP A 78 -25.27 -14.12 -8.62
CA ASP A 78 -23.84 -14.36 -8.89
C ASP A 78 -23.26 -15.26 -7.78
N PRO A 79 -22.96 -16.54 -8.06
CA PRO A 79 -22.44 -17.48 -7.07
C PRO A 79 -20.99 -17.16 -6.67
N ASP A 80 -20.25 -16.47 -7.55
CA ASP A 80 -18.84 -16.09 -7.39
C ASP A 80 -18.67 -14.70 -6.77
N PHE A 81 -19.79 -14.05 -6.40
CA PHE A 81 -19.78 -12.79 -5.65
C PHE A 81 -18.99 -12.87 -4.33
N LEU A 82 -18.73 -14.08 -3.82
CA LEU A 82 -17.93 -14.33 -2.62
C LEU A 82 -16.41 -14.19 -2.83
N ASP A 83 -15.88 -14.37 -4.04
CA ASP A 83 -14.43 -14.24 -4.30
C ASP A 83 -14.06 -12.79 -4.67
N HIS A 84 -14.96 -12.09 -5.37
CA HIS A 84 -14.75 -10.70 -5.80
C HIS A 84 -15.21 -9.65 -4.79
N THR A 85 -15.62 -10.03 -3.58
CA THR A 85 -15.90 -9.09 -2.47
C THR A 85 -14.89 -9.17 -1.34
N VAL A 86 -13.86 -10.04 -1.48
CA VAL A 86 -12.78 -10.11 -0.51
C VAL A 86 -12.09 -8.74 -0.49
N LYS A 87 -12.39 -7.95 0.54
CA LYS A 87 -11.61 -6.77 0.89
C LYS A 87 -10.15 -7.22 0.88
N PRO A 88 -9.24 -6.57 0.12
CA PRO A 88 -7.83 -6.82 0.34
C PRO A 88 -7.56 -6.51 1.82
N ASN A 89 -7.19 -7.57 2.55
CA ASN A 89 -7.04 -7.67 4.01
C ASN A 89 -8.31 -7.81 4.89
N ASP A 90 -8.97 -8.96 4.77
CA ASP A 90 -9.45 -9.71 5.96
C ASP A 90 -8.49 -10.83 6.38
N ARG A 91 -7.19 -10.72 6.03
CA ARG A 91 -6.18 -11.23 6.95
C ARG A 91 -6.33 -10.41 8.22
N LYS A 92 -7.15 -10.86 9.18
CA LYS A 92 -6.98 -10.44 10.58
C LYS A 92 -5.49 -10.56 10.81
N SER A 93 -4.81 -9.42 10.88
CA SER A 93 -3.36 -9.38 11.03
C SER A 93 -3.03 -10.34 12.15
N SER A 94 -2.37 -11.45 11.83
CA SER A 94 -1.98 -12.50 12.79
C SER A 94 -1.11 -11.93 13.91
N VAL A 95 -0.67 -10.69 13.73
CA VAL A 95 0.02 -9.82 14.65
C VAL A 95 -0.86 -9.30 15.80
N LYS A 96 -2.20 -9.26 15.66
CA LYS A 96 -3.11 -8.69 16.67
C LYS A 96 -2.96 -9.38 18.04
N LYS A 97 -2.74 -10.70 18.06
CA LYS A 97 -2.53 -11.47 19.30
C LYS A 97 -1.20 -11.12 20.00
N TYR A 98 -0.21 -10.62 19.27
CA TYR A 98 1.11 -10.29 19.81
C TYR A 98 1.24 -8.83 20.25
N ARG A 99 0.19 -8.00 20.12
CA ARG A 99 0.29 -6.55 20.38
C ARG A 99 0.80 -6.25 21.79
N SER A 100 0.27 -6.93 22.81
CA SER A 100 0.70 -6.74 24.19
C SER A 100 2.13 -7.23 24.42
N ASP A 101 2.48 -8.40 23.88
CA ASP A 101 3.83 -8.97 24.02
C ASP A 101 4.88 -8.09 23.34
N VAL A 102 4.57 -7.60 22.15
CA VAL A 102 5.43 -6.69 21.36
C VAL A 102 5.58 -5.35 22.07
N PHE A 103 4.50 -4.80 22.65
CA PHE A 103 4.56 -3.56 23.43
C PHE A 103 5.52 -3.65 24.61
N ASN A 104 5.51 -4.80 25.30
CA ASN A 104 6.32 -5.02 26.49
C ASN A 104 7.82 -5.17 26.19
N LYS A 105 8.22 -5.49 24.95
CA LYS A 105 9.64 -5.62 24.56
C LYS A 105 10.45 -4.36 24.83
N THR A 106 9.83 -3.20 24.73
CA THR A 106 10.52 -1.90 24.87
C THR A 106 9.90 -1.07 25.98
N SER A 107 9.11 -1.67 26.87
CA SER A 107 8.35 -0.93 27.89
C SER A 107 7.51 0.22 27.31
N GLY A 108 6.95 0.02 26.12
CA GLY A 108 6.12 1.03 25.45
C GLY A 108 6.86 2.11 24.68
N PHE A 109 8.12 1.90 24.29
CA PHE A 109 8.84 2.82 23.39
C PHE A 109 8.90 2.30 21.95
N CYS A 110 8.86 3.20 20.97
CA CYS A 110 9.09 2.83 19.58
C CYS A 110 10.51 2.30 19.42
N TYR A 111 10.64 1.10 18.84
CA TYR A 111 11.91 0.41 18.64
C TYR A 111 12.93 1.25 17.85
N TYR A 112 12.44 2.07 16.91
CA TYR A 112 13.31 2.87 16.04
C TYR A 112 13.62 4.26 16.60
N CYS A 113 12.62 5.02 17.05
CA CYS A 113 12.82 6.43 17.42
C CYS A 113 12.64 6.73 18.91
N GLY A 114 12.28 5.75 19.73
CA GLY A 114 12.13 5.94 21.17
C GLY A 114 10.92 6.77 21.60
N VAL A 115 10.03 7.16 20.68
CA VAL A 115 8.80 7.85 21.08
C VAL A 115 7.93 6.94 21.95
N GLY A 116 7.34 7.50 23.01
CA GLY A 116 6.39 6.78 23.84
C GLY A 116 5.17 6.32 23.06
N LEU A 117 4.75 5.09 23.30
CA LEU A 117 3.62 4.41 22.70
C LEU A 117 2.58 4.07 23.77
N THR A 118 1.33 3.99 23.35
CA THR A 118 0.25 3.33 24.08
C THR A 118 -0.21 2.12 23.28
N LEU A 119 -0.99 1.23 23.88
CA LEU A 119 -1.60 0.11 23.13
C LEU A 119 -2.49 0.58 21.97
N GLU A 120 -2.95 1.83 21.97
CA GLU A 120 -3.73 2.43 20.88
C GLU A 120 -2.84 2.98 19.76
N THR A 121 -1.75 3.67 20.12
CA THR A 121 -0.83 4.29 19.14
C THR A 121 0.22 3.31 18.59
N LEU A 122 0.39 2.18 19.26
CA LEU A 122 1.25 1.08 18.84
C LEU A 122 0.84 0.54 17.47
N THR A 123 1.78 0.56 16.55
CA THR A 123 1.78 -0.33 15.39
C THR A 123 2.82 -1.42 15.59
N VAL A 124 2.65 -2.54 14.91
CA VAL A 124 3.64 -3.62 14.94
C VAL A 124 4.30 -3.70 13.58
N ASP A 125 5.63 -3.65 13.59
CA ASP A 125 6.46 -3.78 12.39
C ASP A 125 7.17 -5.14 12.39
N HIS A 126 7.49 -5.64 11.19
CA HIS A 126 8.34 -6.81 11.03
C HIS A 126 9.78 -6.38 10.80
N PHE A 127 10.71 -6.87 11.63
CA PHE A 127 12.14 -6.57 11.46
C PHE A 127 12.62 -6.94 10.06
N VAL A 128 12.41 -8.20 9.66
CA VAL A 128 12.46 -8.64 8.26
C VAL A 128 11.07 -8.46 7.66
N PRO A 129 10.88 -7.62 6.62
CA PRO A 129 9.57 -7.39 6.01
C PRO A 129 8.90 -8.67 5.49
N GLU A 130 7.57 -8.77 5.61
CA GLU A 130 6.80 -9.91 5.08
C GLU A 130 7.03 -10.09 3.57
N SER A 131 7.12 -8.98 2.82
CA SER A 131 7.42 -9.00 1.38
C SER A 131 8.79 -9.57 1.03
N ARG A 132 9.68 -9.71 2.02
CA ARG A 132 11.01 -10.32 1.91
C ARG A 132 11.09 -11.68 2.62
N GLY A 133 9.94 -12.31 2.90
CA GLY A 133 9.87 -13.63 3.53
C GLY A 133 9.88 -13.60 5.06
N GLY A 134 9.77 -12.43 5.68
CA GLY A 134 9.68 -12.29 7.14
C GLY A 134 8.45 -12.98 7.73
N LYS A 135 8.66 -13.83 8.73
CA LYS A 135 7.58 -14.56 9.41
C LYS A 135 6.86 -13.68 10.43
N THR A 136 5.57 -13.95 10.65
CA THR A 136 4.81 -13.32 11.75
C THR A 136 4.97 -14.12 13.04
N GLU A 137 6.12 -13.92 13.68
CA GLU A 137 6.51 -14.56 14.93
C GLU A 137 7.11 -13.52 15.87
N LEU A 138 6.97 -13.73 17.18
CA LEU A 138 7.32 -12.70 18.17
C LEU A 138 8.77 -12.21 18.02
N SER A 139 9.72 -13.08 17.66
CA SER A 139 11.12 -12.73 17.36
C SER A 139 11.27 -11.68 16.26
N ASN A 140 10.42 -11.71 15.24
CA ASN A 140 10.47 -10.81 14.09
C ASN A 140 9.55 -9.58 14.25
N LEU A 141 8.81 -9.45 15.35
CA LEU A 141 7.85 -8.36 15.56
C LEU A 141 8.38 -7.31 16.53
N LEU A 142 8.23 -6.03 16.17
CA LEU A 142 8.77 -4.89 16.91
C LEU A 142 7.71 -3.83 17.19
N PRO A 143 7.73 -3.19 18.37
CA PRO A 143 6.82 -2.10 18.68
C PRO A 143 7.25 -0.84 17.93
N CYS A 144 6.35 -0.25 17.15
CA CYS A 144 6.70 0.86 16.28
C CYS A 144 5.60 1.93 16.26
N CYS A 145 5.99 3.20 16.17
CA CYS A 145 5.04 4.29 15.88
C CYS A 145 4.62 4.27 14.40
N LYS A 146 3.46 4.85 14.09
CA LYS A 146 2.93 4.92 12.72
C LYS A 146 3.90 5.56 11.72
N THR A 147 4.61 6.61 12.13
CA THR A 147 5.53 7.37 11.28
C THR A 147 6.75 6.55 10.87
N CYS A 148 7.39 5.86 11.83
CA CYS A 148 8.53 4.98 11.55
C CYS A 148 8.08 3.76 10.73
N ASN A 149 6.95 3.14 11.09
CA ASN A 149 6.44 1.96 10.38
C ASN A 149 6.16 2.28 8.90
N SER A 150 5.47 3.39 8.64
CA SER A 150 5.20 3.88 7.28
C SER A 150 6.50 4.26 6.53
N SER A 151 7.46 4.89 7.21
CA SER A 151 8.73 5.30 6.59
C SER A 151 9.62 4.11 6.22
N LYS A 152 9.66 3.08 7.08
CA LYS A 152 10.41 1.84 6.82
C LYS A 152 9.74 1.04 5.70
N GLY A 153 8.44 0.77 5.81
CA GLY A 153 7.70 -0.01 4.82
C GLY A 153 8.34 -1.36 4.56
N THR A 154 8.73 -1.63 3.30
CA THR A 154 9.34 -2.89 2.87
C THR A 154 10.88 -2.91 2.93
N LYS A 155 11.48 -1.89 3.57
CA LYS A 155 12.93 -1.77 3.71
C LYS A 155 13.46 -2.65 4.84
N ASP A 156 14.66 -3.17 4.66
CA ASP A 156 15.44 -3.70 5.78
C ASP A 156 15.97 -2.55 6.66
N ILE A 157 16.70 -2.90 7.73
CA ILE A 157 17.15 -1.93 8.73
C ILE A 157 18.17 -0.94 8.18
N GLU A 158 19.06 -1.37 7.28
CA GLU A 158 20.12 -0.52 6.73
C GLU A 158 19.59 0.37 5.60
N GLU A 159 18.67 -0.13 4.78
CA GLU A 159 17.92 0.69 3.83
C GLU A 159 17.07 1.75 4.55
N PHE A 160 16.49 1.41 5.70
CA PHE A 160 15.74 2.36 6.52
C PHE A 160 16.68 3.40 7.17
N ARG A 161 17.84 2.97 7.68
CA ARG A 161 18.87 3.87 8.21
C ARG A 161 19.32 4.87 7.16
N PHE A 162 19.64 4.39 5.96
CA PHE A 162 20.02 5.23 4.83
C PHE A 162 18.92 6.27 4.49
N LEU A 163 17.65 5.87 4.49
CA LEU A 163 16.54 6.80 4.31
C LEU A 163 16.50 7.88 5.40
N CYS A 164 16.69 7.51 6.67
CA CYS A 164 16.75 8.47 7.78
C CYS A 164 17.91 9.45 7.64
N GLN A 165 19.10 8.95 7.29
CA GLN A 165 20.28 9.77 7.03
C GLN A 165 20.02 10.76 5.89
N MET A 166 19.38 10.31 4.81
CA MET A 166 19.09 11.18 3.68
C MET A 166 18.04 12.25 4.00
N LYS A 167 17.04 11.91 4.82
CA LYS A 167 16.09 12.91 5.34
C LYS A 167 16.78 13.94 6.22
N ALA A 168 17.75 13.53 7.05
CA ALA A 168 18.53 14.43 7.87
C ALA A 168 19.42 15.35 7.01
N PHE A 169 20.15 14.79 6.05
CA PHE A 169 20.96 15.53 5.09
C PHE A 169 20.14 16.57 4.33
N ARG A 170 18.95 16.18 3.82
CA ARG A 170 18.02 17.11 3.16
C ARG A 170 17.60 18.25 4.09
N LYS A 171 17.34 17.96 5.37
CA LYS A 171 16.95 18.98 6.35
C LYS A 171 18.09 19.96 6.64
N GLU A 172 19.33 19.48 6.67
CA GLU A 172 20.51 20.29 6.97
C GLU A 172 20.95 21.14 5.77
N HIS A 173 21.00 20.55 4.57
CA HIS A 173 21.57 21.19 3.38
C HIS A 173 20.53 21.68 2.37
N GLY A 174 19.26 21.31 2.52
CA GLY A 174 18.19 21.69 1.59
C GLY A 174 18.21 20.96 0.24
N VAL A 175 19.07 19.95 0.07
CA VAL A 175 19.24 19.21 -1.19
C VAL A 175 18.70 17.78 -1.06
N GLU A 176 18.07 17.30 -2.11
CA GLU A 176 17.57 15.93 -2.23
C GLU A 176 18.19 15.27 -3.46
N PHE A 177 18.67 14.04 -3.29
CA PHE A 177 19.22 13.24 -4.37
C PHE A 177 18.38 11.98 -4.54
N ASN A 178 18.08 11.64 -5.78
CA ASN A 178 17.53 10.33 -6.11
C ASN A 178 18.66 9.27 -6.11
N ARG A 179 18.28 7.99 -6.19
CA ARG A 179 19.24 6.87 -6.13
C ARG A 179 20.27 6.90 -7.27
N GLU A 180 19.88 7.34 -8.46
CA GLU A 180 20.76 7.42 -9.63
C GLU A 180 21.82 8.52 -9.45
N GLN A 181 21.42 9.66 -8.90
CA GLN A 181 22.30 10.78 -8.56
C GLN A 181 23.30 10.38 -7.49
N ILE A 182 22.86 9.68 -6.43
CA ILE A 182 23.75 9.18 -5.37
C ILE A 182 24.78 8.22 -5.96
N ASN A 183 24.35 7.27 -6.80
CA ASN A 183 25.24 6.34 -7.47
C ASN A 183 26.24 7.04 -8.40
N PHE A 184 25.79 8.06 -9.12
CA PHE A 184 26.65 8.85 -10.01
C PHE A 184 27.73 9.61 -9.23
N LEU A 185 27.35 10.28 -8.14
CA LEU A 185 28.27 11.03 -7.29
C LEU A 185 29.33 10.12 -6.69
N SER A 186 28.92 9.00 -6.08
CA SER A 186 29.86 8.03 -5.49
C SER A 186 30.82 7.45 -6.53
N LYS A 187 30.34 7.08 -7.73
CA LYS A 187 31.21 6.62 -8.85
C LYS A 187 32.17 7.70 -9.36
N SER A 188 31.79 8.96 -9.22
CA SER A 188 32.61 10.10 -9.63
C SER A 188 33.63 10.53 -8.55
N GLY A 189 33.74 9.77 -7.45
CA GLY A 189 34.64 10.07 -6.34
C GLY A 189 34.10 11.12 -5.37
N PHE A 190 32.82 11.48 -5.47
CA PHE A 190 32.14 12.37 -4.54
C PHE A 190 31.25 11.57 -3.61
N ASP A 191 31.73 11.30 -2.40
CA ASP A 191 30.93 10.66 -1.37
C ASP A 191 30.11 11.70 -0.60
N ILE A 192 28.80 11.46 -0.54
CA ILE A 192 27.89 12.24 0.30
C ILE A 192 28.19 11.86 1.75
N GLN A 193 28.75 12.78 2.52
CA GLN A 193 29.01 12.55 3.93
C GLN A 193 27.69 12.57 4.70
N LEU A 194 27.19 11.37 5.00
CA LEU A 194 25.99 11.19 5.80
C LEU A 194 26.37 11.06 7.27
N ASN A 195 25.71 11.85 8.12
CA ASN A 195 25.81 11.69 9.56
C ASN A 195 25.34 10.29 9.97
N GLN A 196 25.93 9.75 11.03
CA GLN A 196 25.46 8.51 11.64
C GLN A 196 24.00 8.69 12.10
N HIS A 197 23.19 7.66 11.90
CA HIS A 197 21.82 7.61 12.41
C HIS A 197 21.71 6.38 13.29
N ASP A 198 21.59 6.58 14.60
CA ASP A 198 21.39 5.51 15.57
C ASP A 198 19.90 5.36 15.86
N PHE A 199 19.43 4.12 15.85
CA PHE A 199 18.08 3.79 16.29
C PHE A 199 18.05 3.63 17.80
N TRP A 200 16.87 3.90 18.38
CA TRP A 200 16.68 3.84 19.82
C TRP A 200 17.10 2.50 20.44
N PHE A 201 16.81 1.37 19.78
CA PHE A 201 17.17 0.04 20.27
C PHE A 201 18.69 -0.22 20.33
N GLU A 202 19.49 0.51 19.55
CA GLU A 202 20.95 0.35 19.51
C GLU A 202 21.59 1.02 20.73
N GLU A 203 21.01 2.13 21.16
CA GLU A 203 21.44 2.88 22.35
C GLU A 203 20.84 2.31 23.64
N ASN A 204 19.62 1.77 23.54
CA ASN A 204 18.84 1.25 24.67
C ASN A 204 18.62 -0.23 24.43
N ARG A 205 19.65 -1.04 24.74
CA ARG A 205 19.59 -2.51 24.67
C ARG A 205 18.33 -3.01 25.37
N ALA A 206 17.28 -3.19 24.59
CA ALA A 206 15.98 -3.68 25.01
C ALA A 206 16.03 -5.20 25.25
#